data_AF-A0A6H1ZQU2-F1
#
_entry.id   AF-A0A6H1ZQU2-F1
#
_cell.length_a   1.000
_cell.length_b   1.000
_cell.length_c   1.000
_cell.angle_alpha   90.00
_cell.angle_beta   90.00
_cell.angle_gamma   90.00
#
_symmetry.space_group_name_H-M   'P 1'
#
loop_
_entity.id
_entity.type
_entity.pdbx_description
1 polymer ?
#
loop_
_entity_poly.entity_id
_entity_poly.type
_entity_poly.pdbx_seq_one_letter_code
_entity_poly.pdbx_strand_id
1 'polypeptide(L)'
;MRAFEIMAQVAGYTGWPLEYIGGLPYGKLVYTYNIISYQRQAEWYRLELLIGQLIAMWAKGNHKPEDIAGKGPMKPQEVTMVRKAEPQVVVLGDGKEYTLPIINGNIMEAVEEEFNQEWADIFKAMRVKHLKGLLRELLRSQHPNITLDEVGALLTPEAIVNVSKAIPKLM
;
A
#
# COMPACT_ATOMS: atom_id res chain seq x y z
N MET A 1 1.61 8.99 -1.55
CA MET A 1 2.53 8.57 -0.47
C MET A 1 3.22 7.30 -0.90
N ARG A 2 4.55 7.28 -0.78
CA ARG A 2 5.37 6.12 -1.13
C ARG A 2 5.26 5.01 -0.09
N ALA A 3 5.50 3.77 -0.51
CA ALA A 3 5.58 2.60 0.35
C ALA A 3 6.57 2.81 1.51
N PHE A 4 7.77 3.34 1.23
CA PHE A 4 8.75 3.65 2.28
C PHE A 4 8.20 4.64 3.33
N GLU A 5 7.49 5.69 2.90
CA GLU A 5 6.91 6.68 3.81
C GLU A 5 5.83 6.05 4.71
N ILE A 6 5.02 5.15 4.13
CA ILE A 6 4.03 4.38 4.88
C ILE A 6 4.74 3.49 5.91
N MET A 7 5.78 2.77 5.50
CA MET A 7 6.55 1.88 6.38
C MET A 7 7.24 2.65 7.51
N ALA A 8 7.88 3.78 7.20
CA ALA A 8 8.55 4.64 8.17
C ALA A 8 7.56 5.23 9.18
N GLN A 9 6.36 5.65 8.74
CA GLN A 9 5.32 6.08 9.67
C GLN A 9 4.85 4.92 10.56
N VAL A 10 4.56 3.75 10.00
CA VAL A 10 4.17 2.59 10.81
C VAL A 10 5.25 2.25 11.84
N ALA A 11 6.53 2.25 11.44
CA ALA A 11 7.67 2.01 12.33
C ALA A 11 7.74 3.04 13.46
N GLY A 12 7.63 4.33 13.14
CA GLY A 12 7.69 5.41 14.11
C GLY A 12 6.60 5.35 15.19
N TYR A 13 5.39 4.91 14.83
CA TYR A 13 4.27 4.83 15.78
C TYR A 13 4.19 3.50 16.54
N THR A 14 4.59 2.39 15.91
CA THR A 14 4.48 1.05 16.53
C THR A 14 5.76 0.60 17.24
N GLY A 15 6.90 1.18 16.89
CA GLY A 15 8.22 0.70 17.30
C GLY A 15 8.64 -0.60 16.63
N TRP A 16 7.89 -1.10 15.64
CA TRP A 16 8.25 -2.32 14.91
C TRP A 16 9.44 -2.08 13.96
N PRO A 17 10.32 -3.08 13.78
CA PRO A 17 11.44 -2.96 12.84
C PRO A 17 10.94 -2.85 11.40
N LEU A 18 11.64 -2.06 10.58
CA LEU A 18 11.30 -1.85 9.17
C LEU A 18 11.27 -3.17 8.38
N GLU A 19 12.16 -4.12 8.70
CA GLU A 19 12.21 -5.45 8.09
C GLU A 19 10.88 -6.21 8.27
N TYR A 20 10.29 -6.14 9.46
CA TYR A 20 9.01 -6.77 9.73
C TYR A 20 7.87 -6.07 8.98
N ILE A 21 7.87 -4.74 8.99
CA ILE A 21 6.83 -3.92 8.34
C ILE A 21 6.87 -4.11 6.82
N GLY A 22 8.07 -4.13 6.23
CA GLY A 22 8.27 -4.34 4.81
C GLY A 22 7.89 -5.74 4.34
N GLY A 23 7.92 -6.73 5.25
CA GLY A 23 7.38 -8.07 5.02
C GLY A 23 5.84 -8.17 5.07
N LEU A 24 5.13 -7.12 5.49
CA LEU A 24 3.67 -7.15 5.57
C LEU A 24 3.04 -7.15 4.16
N PRO A 25 2.00 -7.97 3.93
CA PRO A 25 1.18 -7.87 2.73
C PRO A 25 0.63 -6.46 2.52
N TYR A 26 0.50 -6.02 1.27
CA TYR A 26 -0.01 -4.70 0.88
C TYR A 26 -1.26 -4.29 1.68
N GLY A 27 -2.31 -5.11 1.66
CA GLY A 27 -3.55 -4.79 2.36
C GLY A 27 -3.36 -4.59 3.87
N LYS A 28 -2.48 -5.37 4.51
CA LYS A 28 -2.18 -5.25 5.93
C LYS A 28 -1.33 -4.01 6.24
N LEU A 29 -0.36 -3.69 5.39
CA LEU A 29 0.46 -2.48 5.53
C LEU A 29 -0.40 -1.21 5.44
N VAL A 30 -1.22 -1.10 4.40
CA VAL A 30 -2.13 0.05 4.19
C VAL A 30 -3.15 0.15 5.31
N TYR A 31 -3.73 -0.97 5.75
CA TYR A 31 -4.67 -0.98 6.86
C TYR A 31 -4.03 -0.49 8.17
N THR A 32 -2.83 -0.98 8.48
CA THR A 32 -2.08 -0.57 9.69
C THR A 32 -1.81 0.93 9.66
N TYR A 33 -1.36 1.46 8.53
CA TYR A 33 -1.16 2.89 8.32
C TYR A 33 -2.45 3.71 8.49
N ASN A 34 -3.57 3.23 7.93
CA ASN A 34 -4.86 3.90 8.05
C ASN A 34 -5.37 3.94 9.49
N ILE A 35 -5.16 2.87 10.27
CA ILE A 35 -5.49 2.87 11.71
C ILE A 35 -4.66 3.90 12.46
N ILE A 36 -3.35 3.94 12.24
CA ILE A 36 -2.45 4.90 12.90
C ILE A 36 -2.85 6.33 12.54
N SER A 37 -3.09 6.59 11.24
CA SER A 37 -3.54 7.89 10.75
C SER A 37 -4.87 8.31 11.37
N TYR A 38 -5.81 7.37 11.52
CA TYR A 38 -7.08 7.61 12.19
C TYR A 38 -6.90 7.92 13.68
N GLN A 39 -6.09 7.15 14.40
CA GLN A 39 -5.83 7.40 15.83
C GLN A 39 -5.24 8.80 16.03
N ARG A 40 -4.27 9.19 15.20
CA ARG A 40 -3.68 10.53 15.23
C ARG A 40 -4.73 11.61 14.97
N GLN A 41 -5.54 11.45 13.93
CA GLN A 41 -6.62 12.40 13.63
C GLN A 41 -7.65 12.48 14.77
N ALA A 42 -7.95 11.36 15.42
CA ALA A 42 -8.89 11.32 16.54
C ALA A 42 -8.34 12.04 17.78
N GLU A 43 -7.04 11.96 18.04
CA GLU A 43 -6.38 12.73 19.09
C GLU A 43 -6.39 14.23 18.80
N TRP A 44 -6.04 14.64 17.57
CA TRP A 44 -6.11 16.04 17.15
C TRP A 44 -7.54 16.58 17.22
N TYR A 45 -8.52 15.82 16.72
CA TYR A 45 -9.92 16.22 16.76
C TYR A 45 -10.44 16.42 18.20
N ARG A 46 -9.95 15.63 19.17
CA ARG A 46 -10.28 15.87 20.59
C ARG A 46 -9.76 17.22 21.07
N LEU A 47 -8.55 17.60 20.69
CA LEU A 47 -7.97 18.91 21.04
C LEU A 47 -8.74 20.04 20.34
N GLU A 48 -9.07 19.88 19.07
CA GLU A 48 -9.86 20.85 18.30
C GLU A 48 -11.25 21.05 18.90
N LEU A 49 -11.91 19.98 19.36
CA LEU A 49 -13.18 20.06 20.09
C LEU A 49 -13.05 20.84 21.40
N LEU A 50 -11.99 20.62 22.17
CA LEU A 50 -11.74 21.39 23.40
C LEU A 50 -11.54 22.87 23.11
N ILE A 51 -10.79 23.20 22.06
CA ILE A 51 -10.62 24.58 21.59
C ILE A 51 -11.96 25.17 21.15
N GLY A 52 -12.75 24.42 20.37
CA GLY A 52 -14.08 24.81 19.94
C GLY A 52 -15.03 25.07 21.11
N GLN A 53 -14.96 24.28 22.18
CA GLN A 53 -15.71 24.51 23.42
C GLN A 53 -15.30 25.81 24.11
N LEU A 54 -14.01 26.10 24.21
CA LEU A 54 -13.53 27.36 24.78
C LEU A 54 -14.02 28.57 23.98
N ILE A 55 -13.94 28.51 22.66
CA ILE A 55 -14.41 29.57 21.77
C ILE A 55 -15.93 29.72 21.85
N ALA A 56 -16.68 28.62 21.89
CA ALA A 56 -18.14 28.64 22.05
C ALA A 56 -18.55 29.31 23.38
N MET A 57 -17.83 29.03 24.47
CA MET A 57 -18.05 29.69 25.76
C MET A 57 -17.77 31.20 25.67
N TRP A 58 -16.68 31.61 25.01
CA TRP A 58 -16.35 33.02 24.81
C TRP A 58 -17.34 33.76 23.91
N ALA A 59 -17.86 33.07 22.89
CA ALA A 59 -18.88 33.58 21.97
C ALA A 59 -20.31 33.50 22.56
N LYS A 60 -20.44 33.24 23.88
CA LYS A 60 -21.72 33.11 24.60
C LYS A 60 -22.69 32.08 23.97
N GLY A 61 -22.16 31.00 23.41
CA GLY A 61 -22.96 29.88 22.89
C GLY A 61 -23.54 30.11 21.50
N ASN A 62 -23.13 31.15 20.77
CA ASN A 62 -23.57 31.39 19.38
C ASN A 62 -23.00 30.38 18.36
N HIS A 63 -22.02 29.58 18.77
CA HIS A 63 -21.38 28.55 17.94
C HIS A 63 -21.34 27.23 18.71
N LYS A 64 -21.52 26.12 17.99
CA LYS A 64 -21.25 24.80 18.54
C LYS A 64 -19.75 24.49 18.38
N PRO A 65 -19.14 23.72 19.29
CA PRO A 65 -17.74 23.30 19.16
C PRO A 65 -17.43 22.64 17.82
N GLU A 66 -18.38 21.88 17.27
CA GLU A 66 -18.27 21.19 15.98
C GLU A 66 -18.28 22.14 14.78
N ASP A 67 -18.81 23.37 14.93
CA ASP A 67 -18.73 24.40 13.88
C ASP A 67 -17.28 24.90 13.68
N ILE A 68 -16.42 24.65 14.67
CA ILE A 68 -15.02 25.09 14.73
C ILE A 68 -14.10 23.90 14.51
N ALA A 69 -14.35 22.77 15.19
CA ALA A 69 -13.55 21.54 15.07
C ALA A 69 -13.88 20.75 13.79
N GLY A 70 -15.00 21.05 13.12
CA GLY A 70 -15.43 20.31 11.94
C GLY A 70 -15.98 18.91 12.27
N LYS A 71 -15.96 18.02 11.27
CA LYS A 71 -16.43 16.63 11.44
C LYS A 71 -15.30 15.74 11.93
N GLY A 72 -15.58 14.92 12.94
CA GLY A 72 -14.64 13.93 13.45
C GLY A 72 -14.18 12.93 12.39
N PRO A 73 -12.98 12.34 12.55
CA PRO A 73 -12.42 11.41 11.59
C PRO A 73 -13.28 10.15 11.50
N MET A 74 -13.45 9.62 10.29
CA MET A 74 -14.18 8.39 10.07
C MET A 74 -13.28 7.21 10.38
N LYS A 75 -13.72 6.30 11.26
CA LYS A 75 -12.97 5.08 11.55
C LYS A 75 -12.77 4.33 10.23
N PRO A 76 -11.52 3.95 9.88
CA PRO A 76 -11.29 3.16 8.70
C PRO A 76 -12.13 1.90 8.87
N GLN A 77 -13.02 1.65 7.92
CA GLN A 77 -13.66 0.35 7.85
C GLN A 77 -12.52 -0.65 7.69
N GLU A 78 -12.58 -1.74 8.45
CA GLU A 78 -11.81 -2.92 8.12
C GLU A 78 -12.28 -3.30 6.73
N VAL A 79 -11.57 -2.82 5.72
CA VAL A 79 -11.95 -3.13 4.37
C VAL A 79 -11.84 -4.63 4.32
N THR A 80 -12.91 -5.29 3.88
CA THR A 80 -12.91 -6.69 3.48
C THR A 80 -11.99 -6.87 2.25
N MET A 81 -10.79 -6.29 2.26
CA MET A 81 -9.67 -6.52 1.35
C MET A 81 -8.91 -7.79 1.72
N VAL A 82 -9.40 -8.58 2.68
CA VAL A 82 -8.98 -9.98 2.80
C VAL A 82 -9.84 -10.83 1.86
N ARG A 83 -9.80 -10.56 0.55
CA ARG A 83 -9.52 -11.73 -0.30
C ARG A 83 -8.14 -12.13 0.19
N LYS A 84 -8.04 -13.27 0.88
CA LYS A 84 -6.76 -13.79 1.37
C LYS A 84 -5.79 -13.64 0.20
N ALA A 85 -4.86 -12.68 0.29
CA ALA A 85 -3.84 -12.55 -0.72
C ALA A 85 -3.12 -13.89 -0.72
N GLU A 86 -3.10 -14.54 -1.87
CA GLU A 86 -2.61 -15.90 -2.01
C GLU A 86 -1.59 -15.93 -3.14
N PRO A 87 -0.45 -16.63 -2.95
CA PRO A 87 0.50 -16.83 -4.02
C PRO A 87 -0.21 -17.34 -5.28
N GLN A 88 0.13 -16.77 -6.44
CA GLN A 88 -0.50 -17.14 -7.70
C GLN A 88 0.50 -17.90 -8.56
N VAL A 89 0.08 -19.05 -9.11
CA VAL A 89 0.85 -19.74 -10.14
C VAL A 89 0.50 -19.13 -11.49
N VAL A 90 1.51 -18.71 -12.25
CA VAL A 90 1.35 -18.16 -13.60
C VAL A 90 2.27 -18.88 -14.59
N VAL A 91 1.79 -19.05 -15.82
CA VAL A 91 2.63 -19.53 -16.93
C VAL A 91 3.21 -18.33 -17.67
N LEU A 92 4.53 -18.31 -17.82
CA LEU A 92 5.26 -17.27 -18.56
C LEU A 92 5.61 -17.73 -19.98
N GLY A 93 6.27 -16.85 -20.74
CA GLY A 93 6.55 -17.05 -22.17
C GLY A 93 7.40 -18.27 -22.51
N ASP A 94 8.12 -18.83 -21.55
CA ASP A 94 8.89 -20.09 -21.69
C ASP A 94 8.03 -21.34 -21.46
N GLY A 95 6.73 -21.19 -21.21
CA GLY A 95 5.79 -22.28 -20.94
C GLY A 95 5.93 -22.88 -19.54
N LYS A 96 6.76 -22.31 -18.66
CA LYS A 96 6.94 -22.81 -17.29
C LYS A 96 6.01 -22.10 -16.30
N GLU A 97 5.67 -22.82 -15.25
CA GLU A 97 4.91 -22.31 -14.12
C GLU A 97 5.83 -21.62 -13.10
N TYR A 98 5.43 -20.41 -12.69
CA TYR A 98 6.11 -19.61 -11.67
C TYR A 98 5.13 -19.28 -10.56
N THR A 99 5.56 -19.43 -9.30
CA THR A 99 4.74 -19.05 -8.14
C THR A 99 5.06 -17.61 -7.76
N LEU A 100 4.15 -16.69 -8.00
CA LEU A 100 4.30 -15.28 -7.61
C LEU A 100 3.94 -15.12 -6.12
N PRO A 101 4.83 -14.54 -5.30
CA PRO A 101 4.53 -14.26 -3.90
C PRO A 101 3.54 -13.11 -3.76
N ILE A 102 2.94 -12.99 -2.57
CA ILE A 102 2.10 -11.85 -2.19
C ILE A 102 2.94 -10.56 -2.27
N ILE A 103 2.33 -9.49 -2.79
CA ILE A 103 2.96 -8.18 -2.84
C ILE A 103 3.04 -7.62 -1.42
N ASN A 104 4.27 -7.36 -0.96
CA ASN A 104 4.57 -6.77 0.35
C ASN A 104 5.19 -5.38 0.20
N GLY A 105 5.39 -4.69 1.34
CA GLY A 105 5.96 -3.35 1.38
C GLY A 105 7.32 -3.22 0.68
N ASN A 106 8.20 -4.22 0.83
CA ASN A 106 9.52 -4.22 0.19
C ASN A 106 9.44 -4.29 -1.34
N ILE A 107 8.54 -5.13 -1.89
CA ILE A 107 8.32 -5.24 -3.33
C ILE A 107 7.75 -3.93 -3.88
N MET A 108 6.83 -3.31 -3.14
CA MET A 108 6.27 -2.01 -3.55
C MET A 108 7.36 -0.94 -3.59
N GLU A 109 8.15 -0.82 -2.54
CA GLU A 109 9.26 0.14 -2.45
C GLU A 109 10.24 -0.04 -3.61
N ALA A 110 10.70 -1.26 -3.86
CA ALA A 110 11.63 -1.54 -4.95
C ALA A 110 11.10 -1.12 -6.33
N VAL A 111 9.80 -1.32 -6.58
CA VAL A 111 9.14 -0.92 -7.82
C VAL A 111 8.97 0.61 -7.88
N GLU A 112 8.58 1.25 -6.79
CA GLU A 112 8.47 2.71 -6.70
C GLU A 112 9.82 3.40 -6.93
N GLU A 113 10.90 2.86 -6.37
CA GLU A 113 12.27 3.36 -6.57
C GLU A 113 12.70 3.26 -8.03
N GLU A 114 12.45 2.11 -8.68
CA GLU A 114 12.81 1.90 -10.08
C GLU A 114 12.12 2.90 -11.03
N PHE A 115 10.85 3.20 -10.78
CA PHE A 115 10.06 4.08 -11.66
C PHE A 115 9.97 5.52 -11.17
N ASN A 116 10.49 5.82 -9.98
CA ASN A 116 10.36 7.10 -9.29
C ASN A 116 8.90 7.62 -9.25
N GLN A 117 7.95 6.71 -9.01
CA GLN A 117 6.51 6.97 -9.01
C GLN A 117 5.86 6.33 -7.78
N GLU A 118 4.72 6.88 -7.33
CA GLU A 118 3.98 6.29 -6.22
C GLU A 118 3.26 5.01 -6.65
N TRP A 119 3.17 4.03 -5.75
CA TRP A 119 2.53 2.74 -6.01
C TRP A 119 1.09 2.90 -6.49
N ALA A 120 0.34 3.84 -5.90
CA ALA A 120 -1.05 4.11 -6.29
C ALA A 120 -1.16 4.55 -7.77
N ASP A 121 -0.21 5.36 -8.25
CA ASP A 121 -0.17 5.84 -9.62
C ASP A 121 0.29 4.74 -10.58
N ILE A 122 1.32 3.97 -10.19
CA ILE A 122 1.81 2.81 -10.93
C ILE A 122 0.69 1.79 -11.12
N PHE A 123 -0.06 1.50 -10.06
CA PHE A 123 -1.14 0.52 -10.07
C PHE A 123 -2.33 0.99 -10.92
N LYS A 124 -2.73 2.26 -10.76
CA LYS A 124 -3.85 2.85 -11.51
C LYS A 124 -3.57 2.94 -13.01
N ALA A 125 -2.32 3.17 -13.40
CA ALA A 125 -1.90 3.33 -14.78
C ALA A 125 -0.80 2.32 -15.16
N MET A 126 -1.02 1.05 -14.82
CA MET A 126 -0.03 0.00 -15.04
C MET A 126 0.24 -0.21 -16.54
N ARG A 127 1.50 -0.05 -16.95
CA ARG A 127 1.99 -0.28 -18.32
C ARG A 127 2.89 -1.51 -18.32
N VAL A 128 3.17 -2.05 -19.51
CA VAL A 128 4.06 -3.21 -19.68
C VAL A 128 5.42 -3.01 -19.00
N LYS A 129 6.00 -1.80 -19.05
CA LYS A 129 7.24 -1.49 -18.34
C LYS A 129 7.14 -1.66 -16.82
N HIS A 130 6.01 -1.26 -16.22
CA HIS A 130 5.76 -1.41 -14.79
C HIS A 130 5.55 -2.89 -14.43
N LEU A 131 4.83 -3.62 -15.28
CA LEU A 131 4.60 -5.05 -15.12
C LEU A 131 5.90 -5.85 -15.23
N LYS A 132 6.83 -5.44 -16.12
CA LYS A 132 8.19 -5.96 -16.24
C LYS A 132 8.99 -5.77 -14.95
N GLY A 133 9.01 -4.56 -14.39
CA GLY A 133 9.70 -4.27 -13.13
C GLY A 133 9.09 -5.04 -11.94
N LEU A 134 7.76 -5.03 -11.83
CA LEU A 134 7.05 -5.77 -10.78
C LEU A 134 7.30 -7.28 -10.86
N LEU A 135 7.24 -7.87 -12.06
CA LEU A 135 7.50 -9.29 -12.24
C LEU A 135 8.94 -9.65 -11.87
N ARG A 136 9.92 -8.78 -12.17
CA ARG A 136 11.31 -8.97 -11.72
C ARG A 136 11.40 -9.06 -10.19
N GLU A 137 10.77 -8.13 -9.48
CA GLU A 137 10.82 -8.13 -8.00
C GLU A 137 10.08 -9.33 -7.40
N LEU A 138 8.97 -9.77 -8.00
CA LEU A 138 8.27 -10.98 -7.58
C LEU A 138 9.13 -12.23 -7.76
N LEU A 139 9.83 -12.33 -8.89
CA LEU A 139 10.67 -13.47 -9.23
C LEU A 139 12.02 -13.47 -8.50
N ARG A 140 12.51 -12.32 -8.02
CA ARG A 140 13.80 -12.23 -7.29
C ARG A 140 13.90 -13.15 -6.09
N SER A 141 12.78 -13.45 -5.44
CA SER A 141 12.72 -14.41 -4.33
C SER A 141 13.15 -15.83 -4.73
N GLN A 142 12.90 -16.23 -5.97
CA GLN A 142 13.22 -17.56 -6.53
C GLN A 142 14.41 -17.52 -7.49
N HIS A 143 14.64 -16.36 -8.12
CA HIS A 143 15.66 -16.11 -9.13
C HIS A 143 16.38 -14.77 -8.83
N PRO A 144 17.33 -14.75 -7.88
CA PRO A 144 17.94 -13.50 -7.39
C PRO A 144 18.66 -12.66 -8.46
N ASN A 145 19.16 -13.32 -9.50
CA ASN A 145 19.96 -12.70 -10.56
C ASN A 145 19.16 -12.40 -11.84
N ILE A 146 17.83 -12.52 -11.81
CA ILE A 146 17.02 -12.31 -13.01
C ILE A 146 17.08 -10.85 -13.45
N THR A 147 17.51 -10.64 -14.69
CA THR A 147 17.64 -9.32 -15.30
C THR A 147 16.30 -8.85 -15.86
N LEU A 148 16.17 -7.54 -16.06
CA LEU A 148 14.99 -7.00 -16.75
C LEU A 148 14.83 -7.64 -18.13
N ASP A 149 15.90 -7.82 -18.89
CA ASP A 149 15.77 -8.30 -20.27
C ASP A 149 15.31 -9.76 -20.34
N GLU A 150 15.75 -10.60 -19.40
CA GLU A 150 15.22 -11.96 -19.24
C GLU A 150 13.73 -11.94 -18.89
N VAL A 151 13.30 -11.08 -17.96
CA VAL A 151 11.86 -10.91 -17.64
C VAL A 151 11.08 -10.40 -18.87
N GLY A 152 11.69 -9.53 -19.67
CA GLY A 152 11.11 -9.02 -20.91
C GLY A 152 10.86 -10.13 -21.93
N ALA A 153 11.80 -11.08 -22.06
CA ALA A 153 11.64 -12.26 -22.92
C ALA A 153 10.53 -13.20 -22.42
N LEU A 154 10.30 -13.26 -21.11
CA LEU A 154 9.23 -14.05 -20.49
C LEU A 154 7.84 -13.40 -20.63
N LEU A 155 7.75 -12.11 -20.94
CA LEU A 155 6.49 -11.37 -21.07
C LEU A 155 5.96 -11.37 -22.52
N THR A 156 5.54 -12.54 -22.99
CA THR A 156 4.74 -12.66 -24.22
C THR A 156 3.36 -12.02 -24.04
N PRO A 157 2.63 -11.68 -25.13
CA PRO A 157 1.28 -11.12 -25.02
C PRO A 157 0.33 -11.94 -24.14
N GLU A 158 0.42 -13.27 -24.21
CA GLU A 158 -0.36 -14.18 -23.36
C GLU A 158 0.08 -14.14 -21.90
N ALA A 159 1.39 -14.17 -21.64
CA ALA A 159 1.94 -14.05 -20.29
C ALA A 159 1.55 -12.70 -19.64
N ILE A 160 1.54 -11.60 -20.40
CA ILE A 160 1.08 -10.29 -19.91
C ILE A 160 -0.36 -10.37 -19.43
N VAL A 161 -1.25 -11.04 -20.16
CA VAL A 161 -2.65 -11.21 -19.76
C VAL A 161 -2.76 -12.05 -18.49
N ASN A 162 -2.00 -13.14 -18.38
CA ASN A 162 -1.99 -14.01 -17.22
C ASN A 162 -1.51 -13.28 -15.96
N VAL A 163 -0.38 -12.58 -16.06
CA VAL A 163 0.20 -11.80 -14.96
C VAL A 163 -0.75 -10.66 -14.56
N SER A 164 -1.34 -9.93 -15.52
CA SER A 164 -2.28 -8.85 -15.23
C SER A 164 -3.52 -9.31 -14.47
N LYS A 165 -3.99 -10.54 -14.71
CA LYS A 165 -5.10 -11.16 -13.96
C LYS A 165 -4.68 -11.64 -12.55
N ALA A 166 -3.41 -11.96 -12.36
CA ALA A 166 -2.87 -12.43 -11.08
C ALA A 166 -2.60 -11.27 -10.12
N ILE A 167 -2.10 -10.12 -10.59
CA ILE A 167 -1.70 -8.98 -9.75
C ILE A 167 -2.77 -8.56 -8.72
N PRO A 168 -4.06 -8.38 -9.09
CA PRO A 168 -5.09 -8.00 -8.11
C PRO A 168 -5.36 -9.04 -7.02
N LYS A 169 -4.93 -10.30 -7.20
CA LYS A 169 -5.08 -11.38 -6.22
C LYS A 169 -3.88 -11.51 -5.28
N LEU A 170 -2.77 -10.85 -5.63
CA LEU A 170 -1.53 -10.83 -4.84
C LEU A 170 -1.50 -9.67 -3.82
N MET A 171 -2.53 -8.82 -3.79
CA MET A 171 -2.64 -7.62 -2.94
C MET A 171 -3.70 -7.80 -1.86
#